data_AF-A0A5K0Y5R1-F1
#
_entry.id   AF-A0A5K0Y5R1-F1
#
_cell.length_a   1.000
_cell.length_b   1.000
_cell.length_c   1.000
_cell.angle_alpha   90.00
_cell.angle_beta   90.00
_cell.angle_gamma   90.00
#
_symmetry.space_group_name_H-M   'P 1'
#
loop_
_entity.id
_entity.type
_entity.pdbx_description
1 polymer ?
#
loop_
_entity_poly.entity_id
_entity_poly.type
_entity_poly.pdbx_seq_one_letter_code
_entity_poly.pdbx_strand_id
1 'polypeptide(L)' 'LTGHLPKEVGHFLPNLQFLAMSDNNFDGPFPPSFPNATSLQTMIAGHNKF' A
#
# COMPACT_ATOMS: atom_id res chain seq x y z
N LEU A 1 -9.43 -9.65 -1.25
CA LEU A 1 -9.03 -9.03 -2.54
C LEU A 1 -7.75 -9.71 -3.04
N THR A 2 -7.47 -9.68 -4.34
CA THR A 2 -6.31 -10.35 -4.96
C THR A 2 -5.59 -9.41 -5.92
N GLY A 3 -4.31 -9.69 -6.19
CA GLY A 3 -3.51 -9.00 -7.20
C GLY A 3 -2.47 -8.05 -6.59
N HIS A 4 -1.86 -7.24 -7.46
CA HIS A 4 -0.73 -6.38 -7.10
C HIS A 4 -1.19 -4.96 -6.77
N LEU A 5 -0.51 -4.34 -5.82
CA LEU A 5 -0.64 -2.89 -5.64
C LEU A 5 0.03 -2.17 -6.82
N PRO A 6 -0.56 -1.08 -7.35
CA PRO A 6 0.05 -0.29 -8.42
C PRO A 6 1.42 0.25 -7.99
N LYS A 7 2.39 0.23 -8.91
CA LYS A 7 3.76 0.67 -8.62
C LYS A 7 3.80 2.14 -8.21
N GLU A 8 2.84 2.93 -8.67
CA GLU A 8 2.71 4.38 -8.50
C GLU A 8 1.72 4.78 -7.39
N VAL A 9 1.25 3.83 -6.56
CA VAL A 9 0.22 4.06 -5.52
C VAL A 9 0.52 5.26 -4.62
N GLY A 10 1.78 5.51 -4.26
CA GLY A 10 2.14 6.63 -3.39
C GLY A 10 2.01 8.00 -4.06
N HIS A 11 1.99 8.09 -5.39
CA HIS A 11 1.74 9.33 -6.11
C HIS A 11 0.26 9.69 -6.19
N PHE A 12 -0.63 8.69 -6.21
CA PHE A 12 -2.06 8.94 -6.35
C PHE A 12 -2.72 9.38 -5.04
N LEU A 13 -2.03 9.18 -3.92
CA LEU A 13 -2.58 9.31 -2.57
C LEU A 13 -1.74 10.27 -1.71
N PRO A 14 -1.43 11.50 -2.16
CA PRO A 14 -0.49 12.40 -1.47
C PRO A 14 -0.98 12.86 -0.10
N ASN A 15 -2.30 12.84 0.14
CA ASN A 15 -2.94 13.24 1.40
C ASN A 15 -3.38 12.06 2.26
N LEU A 16 -3.11 10.82 1.85
CA LEU A 16 -3.51 9.63 2.60
C LEU A 16 -2.69 9.54 3.88
N GLN A 17 -3.36 9.52 5.04
CA GLN A 17 -2.69 9.42 6.35
C GLN A 17 -2.77 8.02 6.94
N PHE A 18 -3.80 7.26 6.60
CA PHE A 18 -4.07 5.94 7.16
C PHE A 18 -4.46 4.96 6.05
N LEU A 19 -3.78 3.82 5.98
CA LEU A 19 -4.09 2.72 5.06
C LEU A 19 -4.22 1.41 5.83
N ALA A 20 -5.41 0.80 5.80
CA ALA A 20 -5.64 -0.55 6.31
C ALA A 20 -6.05 -1.48 5.17
N MET A 21 -5.28 -2.54 4.98
CA MET A 21 -5.47 -3.51 3.90
C MET A 21 -5.04 -4.93 4.32
N SER A 22 -5.04 -5.18 5.63
CA SER A 22 -4.78 -6.50 6.19
C SER A 22 -5.79 -7.54 5.72
N ASP A 23 -5.42 -8.82 5.87
CA ASP A 23 -6.30 -9.97 5.63
C ASP A 23 -6.80 -10.03 4.17
N ASN A 24 -5.87 -9.88 3.22
CA ASN A 24 -6.13 -9.97 1.80
C ASN A 24 -5.15 -10.93 1.11
N ASN A 25 -5.37 -11.20 -0.18
CA ASN A 25 -4.49 -12.01 -1.01
C ASN A 25 -3.70 -11.12 -2.00
N PHE A 26 -3.29 -9.93 -1.56
CA PHE A 26 -2.38 -9.11 -2.38
C PHE A 26 -1.00 -9.75 -2.43
N ASP A 27 -0.35 -9.70 -3.58
CA ASP A 27 0.91 -10.38 -3.86
C ASP A 27 1.89 -9.49 -4.64
N GLY A 28 3.08 -10.05 -4.87
CA GLY A 28 4.22 -9.42 -5.56
C GLY A 28 4.91 -8.31 -4.76
N PRO A 29 5.84 -7.56 -5.37
CA PRO A 29 6.70 -6.65 -4.64
C PRO A 29 5.92 -5.47 -4.07
N PHE A 30 6.31 -5.06 -2.86
CA PHE A 30 5.79 -3.85 -2.25
C PHE A 30 6.09 -2.62 -3.14
N PRO A 31 5.10 -1.75 -3.45
CA PRO A 31 5.27 -0.66 -4.40
C PRO A 31 6.41 0.30 -4.01
N PRO A 32 7.35 0.59 -4.93
CA PRO A 32 8.49 1.45 -4.65
C PRO A 32 8.11 2.92 -4.49
N SER A 33 6.90 3.33 -4.92
CA SER A 33 6.41 4.71 -4.75
C SER A 33 5.82 4.98 -3.37
N PHE A 34 5.67 3.98 -2.49
CA PHE A 34 5.09 4.22 -1.15
C PHE A 34 5.80 5.32 -0.33
N PRO A 35 7.13 5.50 -0.40
CA PRO A 35 7.80 6.65 0.21
C PRO A 35 7.29 8.01 -0.30
N ASN A 36 6.63 8.07 -1.45
CA ASN A 36 6.07 9.30 -2.02
C ASN A 36 4.67 9.64 -1.47
N ALA A 37 4.05 8.72 -0.72
CA ALA A 37 2.85 9.01 0.07
C ALA A 37 3.25 9.78 1.35
N THR A 38 3.71 11.03 1.18
CA THR A 38 4.38 11.80 2.25
C THR A 38 3.50 12.10 3.46
N SER A 39 2.17 12.09 3.30
CA SER A 39 1.23 12.27 4.41
C SER A 39 0.93 10.98 5.18
N LEU A 40 1.41 9.82 4.72
CA LEU A 40 1.06 8.53 5.29
C LEU A 40 1.73 8.34 6.65
N GLN A 41 0.92 8.18 7.68
CA GLN A 41 1.37 8.03 9.07
C GLN A 41 1.24 6.60 9.55
N THR A 42 0.23 5.87 9.08
CA THR A 42 -0.02 4.50 9.53
C THR A 42 -0.43 3.63 8.36
N MET A 43 0.23 2.48 8.26
CA MET A 43 -0.12 1.42 7.33
C MET A 43 -0.23 0.11 8.09
N ILE A 44 -1.32 -0.61 7.84
CA ILE A 44 -1.51 -1.98 8.31
C ILE A 44 -1.79 -2.86 7.09
N ALA A 45 -0.84 -3.74 6.78
CA ALA A 45 -0.86 -4.60 5.59
C ALA A 45 -0.58 -6.08 5.92
N GLY A 46 -0.80 -6.47 7.18
CA GLY A 46 -0.56 -7.84 7.66
C GLY A 46 -1.45 -8.88 6.97
N HIS A 47 -1.04 -10.14 7.00
CA HIS A 47 -1.78 -11.24 6.37
C HIS A 47 -2.09 -10.97 4.88
N ASN A 48 -1.05 -10.64 4.12
CA ASN A 48 -0.99 -10.62 2.66
C ASN A 48 0.18 -11.49 2.19
N LYS A 49 0.44 -11.55 0.88
CA LYS A 49 1.47 -12.36 0.24
C LYS A 49 2.58 -11.50 -0.42
N PHE A 50 2.85 -10.32 0.13
CA PHE A 50 3.93 -9.42 -0.31
C PHE A 50 5.33 -9.99 -0.06
#